data_AF-A0A7H1BI77-F1
#
_entry.id   AF-A0A7H1BI77-F1
#
_cell.length_a   1.000
_cell.length_b   1.000
_cell.length_c   1.000
_cell.angle_alpha   90.00
_cell.angle_beta   90.00
_cell.angle_gamma   90.00
#
_symmetry.space_group_name_H-M   'P 1'
#
loop_
_entity.id
_entity.type
_entity.pdbx_description
1 polymer ?
#
loop_
_entity_poly.entity_id
_entity_poly.type
_entity_poly.pdbx_seq_one_letter_code
_entity_poly.pdbx_strand_id
1 'polypeptide(L)'
;MPEPTTDTSGIREDDVAWRVGTWWREGGLDGRVAFLALEDGHDASAVVRRTHEHVPGSVVVDATGLTAEQVMRQALTDLGVELPADGSRAWRRVLGAWPEERLLLVVNAHRAGPTRRSYEAERLVTWTLPRLACGRLAVLVHTVPQLLPVDADAQTVFRVSAPAAAPESAPDSRALQALALAEPRSVPLPVWAQLVTALTGEATSEDELAALAREESGVLRLGPLGASFVDEGVAERLRRDAFHEAGSGELCRLHGHMVDWLTRSAAGFRHPEGWARHGTTGRYAATGLAMHAVQAGTYEELLRDGRVVAHLPQTALMDAARSITFSLPGNTAAADAIHLWGWGIVPRQQAEWASWLHLMALSRNDRAFASAVANSGVTLPWQAKWAKWRPPGGLHPDFLEAGRLAALAEVRWHRRPAVAGLQRRTVNEEELLYVSIWDVETGEQLTDPLEDDGILEEHSADLTWPAASGQGSAAPASVSELFAASVPRRDDRAFVLPCVPPAVGDVTLFAGDLGLIAIEPADGVDLSDFGARTLPLSGDYTDAGPCSPVDAPPRATRTSSPCSART
;
A
#
# COMPACT_ATOMS: atom_id res chain seq x y z
N MET A 1 -1.60 25.21 -28.52
CA MET A 1 -0.79 23.98 -28.51
C MET A 1 -0.14 23.86 -29.88
N PRO A 2 1.19 23.97 -30.00
CA PRO A 2 1.87 23.52 -31.20
C PRO A 2 1.97 22.00 -31.19
N GLU A 3 1.81 21.38 -32.35
CA GLU A 3 1.98 19.94 -32.59
C GLU A 3 3.41 19.48 -32.24
N PRO A 4 3.60 18.23 -31.78
CA PRO A 4 4.92 17.67 -31.56
C PRO A 4 5.64 17.51 -32.91
N THR A 5 6.80 18.15 -33.04
CA THR A 5 7.69 18.02 -34.19
C THR A 5 8.22 16.57 -34.29
N THR A 6 7.89 15.91 -35.39
CA THR A 6 8.07 14.47 -35.66
C THR A 6 9.44 14.07 -36.22
N ASP A 7 10.50 14.86 -36.06
CA ASP A 7 11.73 14.63 -36.84
C ASP A 7 13.00 14.58 -35.98
N THR A 8 13.09 13.56 -35.12
CA THR A 8 14.37 13.10 -34.59
C THR A 8 14.53 11.63 -34.97
N SER A 9 15.39 11.34 -35.94
CA SER A 9 15.64 9.98 -36.43
C SER A 9 16.03 9.05 -35.27
N GLY A 10 15.30 7.96 -35.08
CA GLY A 10 15.58 6.97 -34.04
C GLY A 10 16.97 6.34 -34.16
N ILE A 11 17.52 5.92 -33.02
CA ILE A 11 18.83 5.29 -32.90
C ILE A 11 18.67 3.81 -33.26
N ARG A 12 19.59 3.26 -34.07
CA ARG A 12 19.62 1.81 -34.32
C ARG A 12 20.00 1.08 -33.04
N GLU A 13 19.37 -0.08 -32.80
CA GLU A 13 19.57 -0.86 -31.58
C GLU A 13 21.06 -1.13 -31.26
N ASP A 14 21.86 -1.44 -32.27
CA ASP A 14 23.29 -1.74 -32.12
C ASP A 14 24.14 -0.54 -31.68
N ASP A 15 23.68 0.69 -31.95
CA ASP A 15 24.39 1.91 -31.60
C ASP A 15 24.03 2.42 -30.19
N VAL A 16 22.97 1.89 -29.58
CA VAL A 16 22.43 2.38 -28.29
C VAL A 16 23.44 2.18 -27.17
N ALA A 17 24.01 0.98 -27.03
CA ALA A 17 24.93 0.66 -25.94
C ALA A 17 26.15 1.60 -25.96
N TRP A 18 26.69 1.87 -27.15
CA TRP A 18 27.79 2.82 -27.32
C TRP A 18 27.37 4.25 -26.94
N ARG A 19 26.21 4.73 -27.40
CA ARG A 19 25.72 6.08 -27.08
C ARG A 19 25.47 6.28 -25.59
N VAL A 20 24.87 5.28 -24.94
CA VAL A 20 24.66 5.29 -23.48
C VAL A 20 25.99 5.30 -22.74
N GLY A 21 26.96 4.48 -23.17
CA GLY A 21 28.31 4.46 -22.59
C GLY A 21 29.06 5.79 -22.78
N THR A 22 28.83 6.49 -23.89
CA THR A 22 29.37 7.84 -24.11
C THR A 22 28.68 8.87 -23.22
N TRP A 23 27.35 8.88 -23.15
CA TRP A 23 26.58 9.73 -22.23
C TRP A 23 27.02 9.55 -20.77
N TRP A 24 27.18 8.29 -20.33
CA TRP A 24 27.63 7.98 -18.98
C TRP A 24 29.01 8.60 -18.69
N ARG A 25 29.98 8.44 -19.59
CA ARG A 25 31.34 8.96 -19.42
C ARG A 25 31.46 10.48 -19.55
N GLU A 26 30.62 11.11 -20.38
CA GLU A 26 30.73 12.54 -20.72
C GLU A 26 29.82 13.44 -19.87
N GLY A 27 28.70 12.92 -19.35
CA GLY A 27 27.66 13.76 -18.73
C GLY A 27 26.74 13.09 -17.71
N GLY A 28 26.94 11.80 -17.39
CA GLY A 28 26.17 11.09 -16.36
C GLY A 28 26.55 11.44 -14.91
N LEU A 29 27.59 12.26 -14.73
CA LEU A 29 28.39 12.35 -13.49
C LEU A 29 27.75 13.11 -12.32
N ASP A 30 26.56 13.70 -12.51
CA ASP A 30 25.87 14.51 -11.50
C ASP A 30 24.58 13.87 -10.96
N GLY A 31 24.45 12.55 -11.06
CA GLY A 31 23.27 11.84 -10.56
C GLY A 31 22.03 12.09 -11.42
N ARG A 32 22.18 11.99 -12.75
CA ARG A 32 21.09 12.24 -13.71
C ARG A 32 20.29 10.97 -14.04
N VAL A 33 19.06 11.18 -14.48
CA VAL A 33 18.23 10.14 -15.09
C VAL A 33 18.33 10.26 -16.61
N ALA A 34 18.46 9.13 -17.30
CA ALA A 34 18.25 9.02 -18.74
C ALA A 34 17.21 7.94 -19.04
N PHE A 35 16.57 8.05 -20.19
CA PHE A 35 15.49 7.19 -20.63
C PHE A 35 15.86 6.49 -21.94
N LEU A 36 15.62 5.19 -21.98
CA LEU A 36 15.63 4.40 -23.20
C LEU A 36 14.18 4.08 -23.56
N ALA A 37 13.69 4.67 -24.64
CA ALA A 37 12.30 4.52 -25.08
C ALA A 37 12.22 3.86 -26.45
N LEU A 38 11.38 2.83 -26.59
CA LEU A 38 11.08 2.18 -27.89
C LEU A 38 9.65 2.49 -28.30
N GLU A 39 9.44 2.80 -29.58
CA GLU A 39 8.15 3.26 -30.10
C GLU A 39 6.99 2.28 -29.87
N ASP A 40 7.27 0.97 -29.72
CA ASP A 40 6.23 -0.08 -29.65
C ASP A 40 6.29 -0.99 -28.40
N GLY A 41 7.04 -0.63 -27.34
CA GLY A 41 7.10 -1.42 -26.10
C GLY A 41 7.75 -2.81 -26.25
N HIS A 42 8.54 -3.00 -27.31
CA HIS A 42 9.37 -4.18 -27.52
C HIS A 42 10.40 -4.37 -26.41
N ASP A 43 10.82 -5.62 -26.21
CA ASP A 43 11.80 -5.99 -25.20
C ASP A 43 13.23 -5.51 -25.56
N ALA A 44 13.60 -4.32 -25.11
CA ALA A 44 15.00 -3.84 -25.19
C ALA A 44 15.86 -4.27 -24.00
N SER A 45 15.43 -5.26 -23.21
CA SER A 45 16.24 -5.79 -22.12
C SER A 45 17.61 -6.28 -22.62
N ALA A 46 17.67 -6.82 -23.84
CA ALA A 46 18.93 -7.23 -24.47
C ALA A 46 19.90 -6.05 -24.68
N VAL A 47 19.40 -4.87 -25.05
CA VAL A 47 20.21 -3.66 -25.21
C VAL A 47 20.76 -3.19 -23.87
N VAL A 48 19.90 -3.15 -22.85
CA VAL A 48 20.33 -2.72 -21.51
C VAL A 48 21.33 -3.70 -20.89
N ARG A 49 21.18 -5.02 -21.15
CA ARG A 49 22.18 -6.02 -20.75
C ARG A 49 23.51 -5.82 -21.47
N ARG A 50 23.49 -5.54 -22.77
CA ARG A 50 24.72 -5.17 -23.50
C ARG A 50 25.36 -3.91 -22.91
N THR A 51 24.59 -2.90 -22.53
CA THR A 51 25.12 -1.71 -21.83
C THR A 51 25.78 -2.08 -20.50
N HIS A 52 25.15 -2.94 -19.70
CA HIS A 52 25.71 -3.42 -18.43
C HIS A 52 27.09 -4.07 -18.61
N GLU A 53 27.27 -4.88 -19.65
CA GLU A 53 28.55 -5.52 -19.98
C GLU A 53 29.65 -4.50 -20.33
N HIS A 54 29.28 -3.35 -20.89
CA HIS A 54 30.23 -2.29 -21.30
C HIS A 54 30.52 -1.27 -20.20
N VAL A 55 29.75 -1.25 -19.11
CA VAL A 55 29.93 -0.32 -17.99
C VAL A 55 30.23 -1.10 -16.70
N PRO A 56 31.52 -1.33 -16.39
CA PRO A 56 31.93 -2.05 -15.18
C PRO A 56 31.35 -1.41 -13.92
N GLY A 57 30.83 -2.25 -13.01
CA GLY A 57 30.24 -1.79 -11.75
C GLY A 57 28.84 -1.18 -11.87
N SER A 58 28.20 -1.27 -13.05
CA SER A 58 26.77 -0.98 -13.18
C SER A 58 25.92 -2.08 -12.53
N VAL A 59 24.71 -1.73 -12.11
CA VAL A 59 23.72 -2.66 -11.51
C VAL A 59 22.49 -2.71 -12.41
N VAL A 60 21.90 -3.89 -12.59
CA VAL A 60 20.68 -4.08 -13.40
C VAL A 60 19.54 -4.57 -12.51
N VAL A 61 18.38 -3.92 -12.59
CA VAL A 61 17.14 -4.34 -11.92
C VAL A 61 16.04 -4.47 -12.96
N ASP A 62 15.37 -5.63 -13.00
CA ASP A 62 14.16 -5.84 -13.80
C ASP A 62 12.93 -5.45 -12.98
N ALA A 63 12.22 -4.43 -13.45
CA ALA A 63 11.03 -3.91 -12.78
C ALA A 63 9.77 -4.73 -13.05
N THR A 64 9.80 -5.70 -13.97
CA THR A 64 8.62 -6.47 -14.37
C THR A 64 7.94 -7.12 -13.16
N GLY A 65 6.68 -6.76 -12.90
CA GLY A 65 5.93 -7.32 -11.79
C GLY A 65 6.25 -6.75 -10.41
N LEU A 66 7.28 -5.90 -10.28
CA LEU A 66 7.73 -5.33 -9.01
C LEU A 66 7.08 -3.97 -8.73
N THR A 67 6.68 -3.73 -7.48
CA THR A 67 6.27 -2.39 -7.04
C THR A 67 7.45 -1.43 -7.01
N ALA A 68 7.20 -0.12 -7.01
CA ALA A 68 8.27 0.87 -6.89
C ALA A 68 9.09 0.71 -5.59
N GLU A 69 8.44 0.28 -4.51
CA GLU A 69 9.10 -0.06 -3.24
C GLU A 69 10.05 -1.25 -3.38
N GLN A 70 9.63 -2.30 -4.09
CA GLN A 70 10.45 -3.49 -4.34
C GLN A 70 11.63 -3.17 -5.25
N VAL A 71 11.42 -2.39 -6.33
CA VAL A 71 12.51 -1.93 -7.20
C VAL A 71 13.53 -1.12 -6.42
N MET A 72 13.08 -0.18 -5.56
CA MET A 72 13.99 0.63 -4.76
C MET A 72 14.77 -0.23 -3.76
N ARG A 73 14.13 -1.16 -3.07
CA ARG A 73 14.80 -2.08 -2.14
C ARG A 73 15.84 -2.95 -2.85
N GLN A 74 15.48 -3.53 -4.00
CA GLN A 74 16.38 -4.35 -4.80
C GLN A 74 17.58 -3.53 -5.28
N ALA A 75 17.34 -2.35 -5.86
CA ALA A 75 18.39 -1.46 -6.34
C ALA A 75 19.37 -1.07 -5.23
N LEU A 76 18.86 -0.65 -4.07
CA LEU A 76 19.71 -0.28 -2.93
C LEU A 76 20.51 -1.47 -2.40
N THR A 77 19.91 -2.67 -2.35
CA THR A 77 20.59 -3.90 -1.94
C THR A 77 21.72 -4.27 -2.91
N ASP A 78 21.45 -4.28 -4.21
CA ASP A 78 22.42 -4.65 -5.24
C ASP A 78 23.55 -3.62 -5.38
N LEU A 79 23.27 -2.36 -5.02
CA LEU A 79 24.27 -1.32 -4.90
C LEU A 79 25.10 -1.39 -3.60
N GLY A 80 24.79 -2.31 -2.69
CA GLY A 80 25.48 -2.47 -1.41
C GLY A 80 25.15 -1.39 -0.37
N VAL A 81 23.99 -0.74 -0.48
CA VAL A 81 23.52 0.23 0.51
C VAL A 81 22.85 -0.52 1.66
N GLU A 82 23.49 -0.51 2.82
CA GLU A 82 22.87 -0.98 4.06
C GLU A 82 21.76 -0.02 4.49
N LEU A 83 20.53 -0.54 4.54
CA LEU A 83 19.38 0.20 5.03
C LEU A 83 19.34 0.08 6.56
N PRO A 84 19.51 1.17 7.32
CA PRO A 84 19.40 1.11 8.77
C PRO A 84 17.96 0.79 9.17
N ALA A 85 17.79 0.07 10.27
CA ALA A 85 16.51 -0.45 10.73
C ALA A 85 15.48 0.66 11.08
N ASP A 86 15.95 1.88 11.32
CA ASP A 86 15.23 3.00 11.94
C ASP A 86 14.99 4.20 11.00
N GLY A 87 15.38 4.16 9.71
CA GLY A 87 15.22 5.35 8.88
C GLY A 87 15.32 5.17 7.36
N SER A 88 14.17 5.17 6.70
CA SER A 88 14.01 5.05 5.23
C SER A 88 14.55 6.21 4.39
N ARG A 89 15.18 7.23 4.99
CA ARG A 89 15.82 8.34 4.25
C ARG A 89 17.33 8.43 4.44
N ALA A 90 17.91 7.54 5.26
CA ALA A 90 19.36 7.47 5.42
C ALA A 90 20.07 7.11 4.11
N TRP A 91 19.44 6.28 3.27
CA TRP A 91 20.01 5.88 1.97
C TRP A 91 20.36 7.08 1.09
N ARG A 92 19.57 8.16 1.06
CA ARG A 92 19.90 9.36 0.27
C ARG A 92 21.20 10.01 0.69
N ARG A 93 21.47 10.03 2.00
CA ARG A 93 22.73 10.54 2.54
C ARG A 93 23.89 9.63 2.18
N VAL A 94 23.69 8.31 2.22
CA VAL A 94 24.69 7.33 1.80
C VAL A 94 25.02 7.49 0.31
N LEU A 95 24.02 7.51 -0.56
CA LEU A 95 24.19 7.71 -2.01
C LEU A 95 24.84 9.07 -2.32
N GLY A 96 24.42 10.14 -1.64
CA GLY A 96 24.97 11.49 -1.82
C GLY A 96 26.43 11.62 -1.41
N ALA A 97 26.91 10.77 -0.49
CA ALA A 97 28.29 10.76 0.01
C ALA A 97 29.19 9.77 -0.74
N TRP A 98 28.69 9.07 -1.76
CA TRP A 98 29.49 8.08 -2.46
C TRP A 98 30.69 8.70 -3.19
N PRO A 99 31.88 8.11 -3.03
CA PRO A 99 33.09 8.60 -3.68
C PRO A 99 33.18 8.16 -5.16
N GLU A 100 32.44 7.12 -5.55
CA GLU A 100 32.54 6.50 -6.88
C GLU A 100 31.30 6.77 -7.72
N GLU A 101 31.51 6.86 -9.03
CA GLU A 101 30.45 6.94 -10.03
C GLU A 101 29.86 5.54 -10.25
N ARG A 102 28.53 5.45 -10.21
CA ARG A 102 27.77 4.20 -10.38
C ARG A 102 26.63 4.42 -11.36
N LEU A 103 26.30 3.38 -12.12
CA LEU A 103 25.17 3.38 -13.04
C LEU A 103 24.16 2.30 -12.64
N LEU A 104 22.92 2.71 -12.37
CA LEU A 104 21.78 1.82 -12.20
C LEU A 104 20.99 1.73 -13.51
N LEU A 105 20.76 0.50 -13.96
CA LEU A 105 20.02 0.17 -15.17
C LEU A 105 18.70 -0.47 -14.75
N VAL A 106 17.58 0.20 -15.00
CA VAL A 106 16.24 -0.34 -14.70
C VAL A 106 15.58 -0.79 -15.99
N VAL A 107 15.36 -2.10 -16.14
CA VAL A 107 14.70 -2.68 -17.31
C VAL A 107 13.21 -2.85 -17.09
N ASN A 108 12.43 -2.71 -18.17
CA ASN A 108 10.99 -2.96 -18.19
C ASN A 108 10.21 -2.12 -17.15
N ALA A 109 10.63 -0.87 -16.93
CA ALA A 109 9.97 0.02 -15.96
C ALA A 109 8.49 0.26 -16.31
N HIS A 110 8.15 0.23 -17.60
CA HIS A 110 6.77 0.29 -18.10
C HIS A 110 5.91 -0.95 -17.74
N ARG A 111 6.54 -2.04 -17.28
CA ARG A 111 5.88 -3.28 -16.83
C ARG A 111 5.95 -3.43 -15.30
N ALA A 112 6.30 -2.36 -14.59
CA ALA A 112 6.30 -2.37 -13.15
C ALA A 112 4.90 -2.59 -12.58
N GLY A 113 4.88 -3.16 -11.39
CA GLY A 113 3.68 -3.48 -10.64
C GLY A 113 3.06 -4.83 -10.98
N PRO A 114 2.22 -5.34 -10.06
CA PRO A 114 1.80 -6.73 -10.10
C PRO A 114 0.78 -7.05 -11.20
N THR A 115 0.10 -6.04 -11.73
CA THR A 115 -0.91 -6.16 -12.79
C THR A 115 -0.47 -5.45 -14.07
N ARG A 116 -1.09 -5.79 -15.21
CA ARG A 116 -0.80 -5.17 -16.51
C ARG A 116 -1.21 -3.69 -16.56
N ARG A 117 -2.23 -3.30 -15.80
CA ARG A 117 -2.72 -1.91 -15.69
C ARG A 117 -2.28 -1.20 -14.42
N SER A 118 -1.18 -1.66 -13.81
CA SER A 118 -0.65 -1.10 -12.58
C SER A 118 -0.24 0.37 -12.76
N TYR A 119 -0.48 1.18 -11.72
CA TYR A 119 0.03 2.55 -11.60
C TYR A 119 1.51 2.60 -11.23
N GLU A 120 2.09 1.49 -10.75
CA GLU A 120 3.49 1.42 -10.32
C GLU A 120 4.47 1.80 -11.43
N ALA A 121 4.14 1.56 -12.71
CA ALA A 121 4.97 1.98 -13.84
C ALA A 121 5.14 3.51 -13.90
N GLU A 122 4.05 4.26 -13.83
CA GLU A 122 4.09 5.72 -13.81
C GLU A 122 4.80 6.23 -12.54
N ARG A 123 4.43 5.69 -11.37
CA ARG A 123 5.03 6.04 -10.09
C ARG A 123 6.53 5.77 -10.04
N LEU A 124 6.97 4.65 -10.60
CA LEU A 124 8.38 4.27 -10.65
C LEU A 124 9.17 5.26 -11.51
N VAL A 125 8.73 5.47 -12.76
CA VAL A 125 9.45 6.28 -13.75
C VAL A 125 9.45 7.76 -13.38
N THR A 126 8.31 8.31 -12.94
CA THR A 126 8.16 9.76 -12.77
C THR A 126 8.47 10.25 -11.36
N TRP A 127 8.41 9.39 -10.33
CA TRP A 127 8.62 9.81 -8.92
C TRP A 127 9.78 9.09 -8.25
N THR A 128 9.87 7.78 -8.43
CA THR A 128 10.76 6.94 -7.60
C THR A 128 12.20 6.94 -8.11
N LEU A 129 12.42 6.64 -9.38
CA LEU A 129 13.75 6.58 -9.99
C LEU A 129 14.49 7.93 -10.00
N PRO A 130 13.83 9.07 -10.27
CA PRO A 130 14.48 10.38 -10.12
C PRO A 130 15.01 10.66 -8.72
N ARG A 131 14.42 10.07 -7.67
CA ARG A 131 14.91 10.21 -6.30
C ARG A 131 16.14 9.35 -6.00
N LEU A 132 16.33 8.25 -6.74
CA LEU A 132 17.52 7.41 -6.63
C LEU A 132 18.72 8.06 -7.33
N ALA A 133 18.47 8.75 -8.44
CA ALA A 133 19.48 9.52 -9.17
C ALA A 133 19.95 10.71 -8.33
N CYS A 134 20.97 10.49 -7.50
CA CYS A 134 21.52 11.49 -6.58
C CYS A 134 23.00 11.22 -6.30
N GLY A 135 23.74 12.27 -5.93
CA GLY A 135 25.19 12.17 -5.76
C GLY A 135 25.86 11.75 -7.07
N ARG A 136 26.62 10.66 -7.03
CA ARG A 136 27.33 10.09 -8.20
C ARG A 136 26.64 8.87 -8.82
N LEU A 137 25.36 8.62 -8.46
CA LEU A 137 24.57 7.53 -9.03
C LEU A 137 23.70 8.03 -10.19
N ALA A 138 24.02 7.67 -11.42
CA ALA A 138 23.11 7.86 -12.55
C ALA A 138 22.15 6.68 -12.70
N VAL A 139 20.99 6.95 -13.31
CA VAL A 139 19.95 5.95 -13.55
C VAL A 139 19.56 5.97 -15.03
N LEU A 140 19.63 4.82 -15.70
CA LEU A 140 19.08 4.62 -17.05
C LEU A 140 17.81 3.77 -16.94
N VAL A 141 16.72 4.27 -17.52
CA VAL A 141 15.38 3.66 -17.40
C VAL A 141 14.89 3.21 -18.76
N HIS A 142 14.70 1.90 -18.95
CA HIS A 142 13.99 1.36 -20.11
C HIS A 142 12.48 1.45 -19.90
N THR A 143 11.82 2.27 -20.72
CA THR A 143 10.41 2.62 -20.62
C THR A 143 9.77 2.75 -22.01
N VAL A 144 8.49 3.12 -22.04
CA VAL A 144 7.75 3.45 -23.27
C VAL A 144 7.55 4.97 -23.39
N PRO A 145 7.38 5.51 -24.62
CA PRO A 145 7.21 6.94 -24.84
C PRO A 145 6.11 7.60 -24.01
N GLN A 146 5.01 6.89 -23.74
CA GLN A 146 3.85 7.39 -22.99
C GLN A 146 4.14 7.64 -21.51
N LEU A 147 5.21 7.03 -20.96
CA LEU A 147 5.61 7.19 -19.56
C LEU A 147 6.81 8.15 -19.41
N LEU A 148 7.30 8.75 -20.49
CA LEU A 148 8.36 9.74 -20.38
C LEU A 148 7.85 10.97 -19.61
N PRO A 149 8.64 11.51 -18.66
CA PRO A 149 8.30 12.77 -18.02
C PRO A 149 8.09 13.89 -19.05
N VAL A 150 7.10 14.74 -18.82
CA VAL A 150 6.76 15.86 -19.73
C VAL A 150 7.96 16.78 -19.96
N ASP A 151 8.77 16.99 -18.93
CA ASP A 151 9.94 17.87 -18.94
C ASP A 151 11.26 17.10 -19.14
N ALA A 152 11.22 15.88 -19.70
CA ALA A 152 12.42 15.10 -19.96
C ALA A 152 13.32 15.80 -20.99
N ASP A 153 14.60 16.02 -20.64
CA ASP A 153 15.60 16.60 -21.54
C ASP A 153 15.82 15.67 -22.74
N ALA A 154 15.62 16.18 -23.96
CA ALA A 154 15.81 15.45 -25.20
C ALA A 154 17.21 14.84 -25.34
N GLN A 155 18.24 15.43 -24.72
CA GLN A 155 19.61 14.88 -24.71
C GLN A 155 19.76 13.62 -23.84
N THR A 156 18.80 13.38 -22.95
CA THR A 156 18.77 12.22 -22.04
C THR A 156 17.76 11.16 -22.45
N VAL A 157 17.05 11.35 -23.57
CA VAL A 157 16.07 10.40 -24.10
C VAL A 157 16.63 9.71 -25.35
N PHE A 158 17.03 8.46 -25.21
CA PHE A 158 17.46 7.59 -26.30
C PHE A 158 16.25 6.89 -26.91
N ARG A 159 15.76 7.42 -28.03
CA ARG A 159 14.70 6.78 -28.81
C ARG A 159 15.30 5.72 -29.71
N VAL A 160 14.91 4.46 -29.51
CA VAL A 160 15.35 3.33 -30.34
C VAL A 160 14.32 3.07 -31.42
N SER A 161 14.77 2.98 -32.67
CA SER A 161 13.91 2.58 -33.78
C SER A 161 13.44 1.14 -33.60
N ALA A 162 12.20 0.85 -33.99
CA ALA A 162 11.71 -0.53 -34.02
C ALA A 162 12.64 -1.42 -34.88
N PRO A 163 12.87 -2.68 -34.49
CA PRO A 163 13.63 -3.62 -35.31
C PRO A 163 12.95 -3.78 -36.68
N ALA A 164 13.75 -3.90 -37.75
CA ALA A 164 13.25 -3.97 -39.12
C ALA A 164 12.37 -5.20 -39.41
N ALA A 165 12.42 -6.22 -38.55
CA ALA A 165 11.54 -7.38 -38.59
C ALA A 165 10.51 -7.24 -37.46
N ALA A 166 9.26 -6.96 -37.80
CA ALA A 166 8.16 -7.09 -36.86
C ALA A 166 8.11 -8.56 -36.39
N PRO A 167 7.91 -8.84 -35.09
CA PRO A 167 7.66 -10.20 -34.66
C PRO A 167 6.45 -10.76 -35.39
N GLU A 168 6.47 -12.06 -35.71
CA GLU A 168 5.34 -12.77 -36.31
C GLU A 168 4.05 -12.38 -35.59
N SER A 169 3.02 -12.03 -36.37
CA SER A 169 1.69 -11.74 -35.84
C SER A 169 1.27 -12.88 -34.93
N ALA A 170 0.91 -12.58 -33.69
CA ALA A 170 0.40 -13.60 -32.78
C ALA A 170 -0.78 -14.32 -33.45
N PRO A 171 -0.97 -15.63 -33.22
CA PRO A 171 -2.11 -16.35 -33.76
C PRO A 171 -3.41 -15.63 -33.38
N ASP A 172 -4.30 -15.45 -34.35
CA ASP A 172 -5.63 -14.91 -34.09
C ASP A 172 -6.43 -15.93 -33.26
N SER A 173 -6.40 -15.75 -31.95
CA SER A 173 -6.96 -16.68 -30.98
C SER A 173 -7.64 -15.91 -29.86
N ARG A 174 -8.95 -16.11 -29.70
CA ARG A 174 -9.73 -15.56 -28.57
C ARG A 174 -9.17 -16.01 -27.23
N ALA A 175 -8.55 -17.19 -27.15
CA ALA A 175 -7.88 -17.64 -25.94
C ALA A 175 -6.66 -16.78 -25.58
N LEU A 176 -5.85 -16.41 -26.57
CA LEU A 176 -4.71 -15.49 -26.36
C LEU A 176 -5.19 -14.08 -26.00
N GLN A 177 -6.23 -13.58 -26.66
CA GLN A 177 -6.84 -12.29 -26.32
C GLN A 177 -7.35 -12.29 -24.87
N ALA A 178 -8.06 -13.35 -24.44
CA ALA A 178 -8.54 -13.50 -23.07
C ALA A 178 -7.39 -13.53 -22.04
N LEU A 179 -6.29 -14.24 -22.36
CA LEU A 179 -5.10 -14.26 -21.51
C LEU A 179 -4.47 -12.87 -21.37
N ALA A 180 -4.43 -12.12 -22.47
CA ALA A 180 -3.88 -10.76 -22.50
C ALA A 180 -4.73 -9.79 -21.66
N LEU A 181 -6.04 -10.02 -21.58
CA LEU A 181 -6.97 -9.26 -20.73
C LEU A 181 -6.88 -9.61 -19.23
N ALA A 182 -6.13 -10.64 -18.84
CA ALA A 182 -5.86 -10.91 -17.43
C ALA A 182 -5.06 -9.77 -16.77
N GLU A 183 -5.30 -9.54 -15.48
CA GLU A 183 -4.62 -8.47 -14.74
C GLU A 183 -3.22 -8.91 -14.26
N PRO A 184 -3.06 -9.95 -13.42
CA PRO A 184 -1.78 -10.62 -13.23
C PRO A 184 -1.23 -11.23 -14.52
N ARG A 185 0.10 -11.16 -14.71
CA ARG A 185 0.79 -11.67 -15.91
C ARG A 185 0.86 -13.20 -15.96
N SER A 186 0.87 -13.85 -14.79
CA SER A 186 0.79 -15.30 -14.66
C SER A 186 -0.63 -15.70 -14.28
N VAL A 187 -1.27 -16.50 -15.13
CA VAL A 187 -2.70 -16.79 -15.07
C VAL A 187 -2.91 -18.29 -14.88
N PRO A 188 -3.46 -18.74 -13.74
CA PRO A 188 -3.81 -20.14 -13.53
C PRO A 188 -4.77 -20.64 -14.62
N LEU A 189 -4.65 -21.89 -15.06
CA LEU A 189 -5.53 -22.47 -16.09
C LEU A 189 -7.04 -22.33 -15.78
N PRO A 190 -7.52 -22.55 -14.53
CA PRO A 190 -8.92 -22.33 -14.20
C PRO A 190 -9.37 -20.87 -14.42
N VAL A 191 -8.47 -19.92 -14.13
CA VAL A 191 -8.73 -18.48 -14.31
C VAL A 191 -8.73 -18.13 -15.81
N TRP A 192 -7.79 -18.70 -16.57
CA TRP A 192 -7.73 -18.49 -18.01
C TRP A 192 -8.99 -19.04 -18.70
N ALA A 193 -9.47 -20.22 -18.32
CA ALA A 193 -10.74 -20.77 -18.81
C ALA A 193 -11.93 -19.83 -18.56
N GLN A 194 -11.96 -19.17 -17.40
CA GLN A 194 -13.01 -18.19 -17.08
C GLN A 194 -12.88 -16.90 -17.87
N LEU A 195 -11.66 -16.42 -18.13
CA LEU A 195 -11.43 -15.28 -19.01
C LEU A 195 -11.90 -15.59 -20.44
N VAL A 196 -11.64 -16.79 -20.95
CA VAL A 196 -12.15 -17.22 -22.26
C VAL A 196 -13.66 -17.27 -22.25
N THR A 197 -14.26 -17.93 -21.26
CA THR A 197 -15.72 -18.01 -21.10
C THR A 197 -16.36 -16.62 -21.05
N ALA A 198 -15.74 -15.68 -20.33
CA ALA A 198 -16.24 -14.30 -20.22
C ALA A 198 -16.14 -13.52 -21.54
N LEU A 199 -15.13 -13.81 -22.37
CA LEU A 199 -14.92 -13.16 -23.66
C LEU A 199 -15.79 -13.77 -24.76
N THR A 200 -15.93 -15.09 -24.81
CA THR A 200 -16.58 -15.80 -25.93
C THR A 200 -18.01 -16.25 -25.62
N GLY A 201 -18.37 -16.37 -24.33
CA GLY A 201 -19.60 -17.01 -23.88
C GLY A 201 -19.55 -18.54 -23.89
N GLU A 202 -18.44 -19.14 -24.34
CA GLU A 202 -18.27 -20.59 -24.48
C GLU A 202 -17.28 -21.12 -23.45
N ALA A 203 -17.67 -22.19 -22.74
CA ALA A 203 -16.79 -22.84 -21.78
C ALA A 203 -15.60 -23.49 -22.51
N THR A 204 -14.40 -23.31 -21.95
CA THR A 204 -13.16 -23.94 -22.44
C THR A 204 -12.54 -24.76 -21.32
N SER A 205 -11.98 -25.92 -21.64
CA SER A 205 -11.35 -26.79 -20.64
C SER A 205 -9.90 -26.38 -20.34
N GLU A 206 -9.43 -26.70 -19.13
CA GLU A 206 -8.04 -26.44 -18.73
C GLU A 206 -7.05 -27.27 -19.56
N ASP A 207 -7.42 -28.48 -19.99
CA ASP A 207 -6.60 -29.36 -20.81
C ASP A 207 -6.37 -28.79 -22.22
N GLU A 208 -7.41 -28.20 -22.82
CA GLU A 208 -7.30 -27.50 -24.11
C GLU A 208 -6.38 -26.29 -24.01
N LEU A 209 -6.50 -25.50 -22.95
CA LEU A 209 -5.63 -24.33 -22.73
C LEU A 209 -4.18 -24.74 -22.45
N ALA A 210 -3.97 -25.84 -21.72
CA ALA A 210 -2.65 -26.40 -21.50
C ALA A 210 -2.04 -26.96 -22.79
N ALA A 211 -2.84 -27.55 -23.68
CA ALA A 211 -2.42 -27.97 -25.00
C ALA A 211 -2.03 -26.78 -25.87
N LEU A 212 -2.87 -25.75 -25.93
CA LEU A 212 -2.58 -24.50 -26.64
C LEU A 212 -1.27 -23.87 -26.15
N ALA A 213 -1.04 -23.79 -24.84
CA ALA A 213 0.21 -23.23 -24.30
C ALA A 213 1.46 -24.06 -24.64
N ARG A 214 1.31 -25.37 -24.89
CA ARG A 214 2.41 -26.25 -25.32
C ARG A 214 2.67 -26.12 -26.82
N GLU A 215 1.60 -26.03 -27.62
CA GLU A 215 1.68 -25.82 -29.07
C GLU A 215 2.30 -24.45 -29.38
N GLU A 216 1.84 -23.41 -28.69
CA GLU A 216 2.29 -22.02 -28.85
C GLU A 216 3.48 -21.67 -27.92
N SER A 217 4.42 -22.59 -27.73
CA SER A 217 5.56 -22.41 -26.80
C SER A 217 6.52 -21.26 -27.17
N GLY A 218 6.44 -20.75 -28.41
CA GLY A 218 7.15 -19.53 -28.83
C GLY A 218 6.50 -18.24 -28.31
N VAL A 219 5.21 -18.27 -28.00
CA VAL A 219 4.42 -17.10 -27.56
C VAL A 219 4.06 -17.21 -26.07
N LEU A 220 3.78 -18.42 -25.59
CA LEU A 220 3.33 -18.71 -24.24
C LEU A 220 4.35 -19.52 -23.46
N ARG A 221 4.36 -19.29 -22.15
CA ARG A 221 5.08 -20.09 -21.17
C ARG A 221 4.08 -20.65 -20.17
N LEU A 222 4.08 -21.97 -20.00
CA LEU A 222 3.36 -22.63 -18.91
C LEU A 222 4.33 -22.87 -17.74
N GLY A 223 4.10 -22.19 -16.62
CA GLY A 223 4.92 -22.27 -15.42
C GLY A 223 4.14 -22.74 -14.17
N PRO A 224 4.79 -22.78 -13.00
CA PRO A 224 4.15 -23.22 -11.75
C PRO A 224 2.96 -22.36 -11.32
N LEU A 225 2.89 -21.11 -11.79
CA LEU A 225 1.81 -20.17 -11.48
C LEU A 225 0.72 -20.10 -12.56
N GLY A 226 0.86 -20.87 -13.65
CA GLY A 226 -0.04 -20.87 -14.79
C GLY A 226 0.61 -20.39 -16.09
N ALA A 227 -0.22 -19.96 -17.04
CA ALA A 227 0.20 -19.46 -18.34
C ALA A 227 0.60 -17.98 -18.28
N SER A 228 1.63 -17.60 -19.01
CA SER A 228 2.03 -16.20 -19.24
C SER A 228 2.57 -16.04 -20.66
N PHE A 229 2.69 -14.80 -21.14
CA PHE A 229 3.38 -14.55 -22.40
C PHE A 229 4.90 -14.66 -22.21
N VAL A 230 5.60 -15.12 -23.24
CA VAL A 230 7.06 -15.07 -23.31
C VAL A 230 7.53 -13.61 -23.47
N ASP A 231 6.86 -12.87 -24.35
CA ASP A 231 7.00 -11.42 -24.50
C ASP A 231 5.67 -10.73 -24.18
N GLU A 232 5.62 -9.96 -23.09
CA GLU A 232 4.44 -9.18 -22.71
C GLU A 232 4.10 -8.07 -23.72
N GLY A 233 4.99 -7.73 -24.66
CA GLY A 233 4.66 -6.87 -25.79
C GLY A 233 3.58 -7.48 -26.70
N VAL A 234 3.52 -8.82 -26.80
CA VAL A 234 2.43 -9.53 -27.49
C VAL A 234 1.10 -9.30 -26.77
N ALA A 235 1.09 -9.45 -25.43
CA ALA A 235 -0.10 -9.24 -24.61
C ALA A 235 -0.64 -7.81 -24.78
N GLU A 236 0.25 -6.81 -24.80
CA GLU A 236 -0.17 -5.42 -24.96
C GLU A 236 -0.75 -5.11 -26.35
N ARG A 237 -0.21 -5.73 -27.42
CA ARG A 237 -0.83 -5.63 -28.76
C ARG A 237 -2.24 -6.24 -28.77
N LEU A 238 -2.37 -7.48 -28.28
CA LEU A 238 -3.67 -8.16 -28.20
C LEU A 238 -4.70 -7.41 -27.36
N ARG A 239 -4.29 -6.76 -26.28
CA ARG A 239 -5.17 -5.90 -25.46
C ARG A 239 -5.66 -4.67 -26.22
N ARG A 240 -4.78 -4.00 -26.97
CA ARG A 240 -5.14 -2.85 -27.81
C ARG A 240 -6.12 -3.28 -28.90
N ASP A 241 -5.84 -4.39 -29.58
CA ASP A 241 -6.71 -4.94 -30.62
C ASP A 241 -8.08 -5.30 -30.05
N ALA A 242 -8.12 -6.00 -28.90
CA ALA A 242 -9.37 -6.33 -28.21
C ALA A 242 -10.16 -5.07 -27.79
N PHE A 243 -9.49 -4.01 -27.33
CA PHE A 243 -10.14 -2.73 -27.02
C PHE A 243 -10.75 -2.07 -28.26
N HIS A 244 -10.06 -2.13 -29.40
CA HIS A 244 -10.55 -1.59 -30.67
C HIS A 244 -11.72 -2.41 -31.25
N GLU A 245 -11.71 -3.73 -31.10
CA GLU A 245 -12.75 -4.64 -31.61
C GLU A 245 -14.02 -4.65 -30.76
N ALA A 246 -13.88 -4.90 -29.46
CA ALA A 246 -14.99 -5.17 -28.54
C ALA A 246 -15.57 -3.89 -27.90
N GLY A 247 -14.78 -2.83 -27.86
CA GLY A 247 -15.11 -1.57 -27.18
C GLY A 247 -15.11 -1.70 -25.64
N SER A 248 -15.25 -0.55 -24.96
CA SER A 248 -15.14 -0.49 -23.50
C SER A 248 -16.21 -1.28 -22.76
N GLY A 249 -17.46 -1.29 -23.25
CA GLY A 249 -18.58 -1.94 -22.56
C GLY A 249 -18.47 -3.47 -22.47
N GLU A 250 -17.89 -4.12 -23.47
CA GLU A 250 -17.66 -5.57 -23.45
C GLU A 250 -16.52 -5.94 -22.50
N LEU A 251 -15.43 -5.17 -22.50
CA LEU A 251 -14.33 -5.35 -21.56
C LEU A 251 -14.77 -5.12 -20.11
N CYS A 252 -15.63 -4.12 -19.86
CA CYS A 252 -16.22 -3.92 -18.53
C CYS A 252 -17.01 -5.16 -18.08
N ARG A 253 -17.81 -5.79 -18.96
CA ARG A 253 -18.57 -7.01 -18.63
C ARG A 253 -17.64 -8.19 -18.34
N LEU A 254 -16.58 -8.38 -19.13
CA LEU A 254 -15.59 -9.43 -18.87
C LEU A 254 -14.96 -9.27 -17.48
N HIS A 255 -14.53 -8.05 -17.15
CA HIS A 255 -13.93 -7.79 -15.86
C HIS A 255 -14.95 -7.92 -14.71
N GLY A 256 -16.20 -7.51 -14.92
CA GLY A 256 -17.30 -7.75 -13.97
C GLY A 256 -17.53 -9.24 -13.71
N HIS A 257 -17.55 -10.07 -14.77
CA HIS A 257 -17.63 -11.52 -14.64
C HIS A 257 -16.48 -12.08 -13.80
N MET A 258 -15.26 -11.60 -14.00
CA MET A 258 -14.11 -12.04 -13.22
C MET A 258 -14.22 -11.65 -11.74
N VAL A 259 -14.71 -10.44 -11.43
CA VAL A 259 -14.98 -10.02 -10.05
C VAL A 259 -16.00 -10.95 -9.39
N ASP A 260 -17.12 -11.21 -10.05
CA ASP A 260 -18.19 -12.06 -9.54
C ASP A 260 -17.74 -13.51 -9.38
N TRP A 261 -17.00 -14.05 -10.35
CA TRP A 261 -16.52 -15.42 -10.31
C TRP A 261 -15.47 -15.62 -9.21
N LEU A 262 -14.48 -14.73 -9.11
CA LEU A 262 -13.45 -14.81 -8.07
C LEU A 262 -14.06 -14.68 -6.67
N THR A 263 -14.99 -13.74 -6.48
CA THR A 263 -15.65 -13.53 -5.19
C THR A 263 -16.53 -14.72 -4.79
N ARG A 264 -17.31 -15.29 -5.72
CA ARG A 264 -18.10 -16.51 -5.45
C ARG A 264 -17.24 -17.74 -5.20
N SER A 265 -16.10 -17.84 -5.91
CA SER A 265 -15.17 -18.96 -5.78
C SER A 265 -14.27 -18.87 -4.55
N ALA A 266 -14.29 -17.74 -3.83
CA ALA A 266 -13.42 -17.49 -2.67
C ALA A 266 -13.46 -18.57 -1.60
N ALA A 267 -14.60 -19.24 -1.40
CA ALA A 267 -14.71 -20.37 -0.47
C ALA A 267 -13.70 -21.50 -0.79
N GLY A 268 -13.40 -21.72 -2.07
CA GLY A 268 -12.47 -22.75 -2.54
C GLY A 268 -11.00 -22.40 -2.36
N PHE A 269 -10.66 -21.17 -1.98
CA PHE A 269 -9.27 -20.75 -1.76
C PHE A 269 -9.08 -19.87 -0.51
N ARG A 270 -9.89 -20.10 0.53
CA ARG A 270 -9.69 -19.45 1.84
C ARG A 270 -8.41 -19.93 2.50
N HIS A 271 -7.76 -19.02 3.21
CA HIS A 271 -6.59 -19.32 4.02
C HIS A 271 -6.48 -18.33 5.19
N PRO A 272 -6.06 -18.77 6.40
CA PRO A 272 -5.95 -17.90 7.58
C PRO A 272 -4.96 -16.74 7.41
N GLU A 273 -3.95 -16.89 6.55
CA GLU A 273 -3.02 -15.81 6.19
C GLU A 273 -3.42 -15.06 4.90
N GLY A 274 -4.67 -15.19 4.45
CA GLY A 274 -5.18 -14.53 3.25
C GLY A 274 -5.01 -15.31 1.94
N TRP A 275 -5.79 -14.94 0.92
CA TRP A 275 -5.90 -15.69 -0.35
C TRP A 275 -4.56 -15.93 -1.08
N ALA A 276 -3.59 -15.02 -0.97
CA ALA A 276 -2.29 -15.18 -1.63
C ALA A 276 -1.50 -16.43 -1.22
N ARG A 277 -1.82 -16.99 -0.05
CA ARG A 277 -1.24 -18.22 0.48
C ARG A 277 -1.95 -19.48 0.00
N HIS A 278 -3.13 -19.36 -0.61
CA HIS A 278 -3.90 -20.50 -1.11
C HIS A 278 -3.70 -20.74 -2.61
N GLY A 279 -2.75 -21.60 -2.96
CA GLY A 279 -2.56 -22.05 -4.35
C GLY A 279 -2.36 -20.90 -5.36
N THR A 280 -2.54 -21.21 -6.63
CA THR A 280 -2.30 -20.26 -7.73
C THR A 280 -3.52 -19.36 -7.97
N THR A 281 -4.74 -19.90 -7.86
CA THR A 281 -5.99 -19.12 -8.00
C THR A 281 -6.19 -18.10 -6.88
N GLY A 282 -5.92 -18.46 -5.62
CA GLY A 282 -6.01 -17.52 -4.49
C GLY A 282 -4.99 -16.39 -4.63
N ARG A 283 -3.77 -16.70 -5.10
CA ARG A 283 -2.77 -15.68 -5.46
C ARG A 283 -3.24 -14.76 -6.57
N TYR A 284 -3.79 -15.31 -7.65
CA TYR A 284 -4.36 -14.50 -8.72
C TYR A 284 -5.46 -13.56 -8.18
N ALA A 285 -6.38 -14.08 -7.36
CA ALA A 285 -7.46 -13.30 -6.76
C ALA A 285 -6.92 -12.16 -5.88
N ALA A 286 -6.00 -12.46 -4.96
CA ALA A 286 -5.38 -11.48 -4.06
C ALA A 286 -4.70 -10.34 -4.84
N THR A 287 -4.03 -10.67 -5.94
CA THR A 287 -3.27 -9.71 -6.74
C THR A 287 -4.12 -8.93 -7.73
N GLY A 288 -5.08 -9.60 -8.39
CA GLY A 288 -5.79 -9.06 -9.55
C GLY A 288 -7.19 -8.52 -9.30
N LEU A 289 -7.87 -8.95 -8.23
CA LEU A 289 -9.31 -8.66 -8.05
C LEU A 289 -9.61 -7.16 -8.00
N ALA A 290 -8.78 -6.39 -7.29
CA ALA A 290 -8.95 -4.94 -7.19
C ALA A 290 -8.85 -4.25 -8.55
N MET A 291 -7.93 -4.69 -9.41
CA MET A 291 -7.77 -4.12 -10.75
C MET A 291 -8.90 -4.57 -11.69
N HIS A 292 -9.38 -5.81 -11.58
CA HIS A 292 -10.59 -6.23 -12.29
C HIS A 292 -11.81 -5.38 -11.88
N ALA A 293 -11.99 -5.09 -10.59
CA ALA A 293 -13.09 -4.26 -10.11
C ALA A 293 -12.99 -2.81 -10.61
N VAL A 294 -11.77 -2.27 -10.73
CA VAL A 294 -11.54 -0.99 -11.41
C VAL A 294 -12.05 -1.04 -12.85
N GLN A 295 -11.62 -2.03 -13.64
CA GLN A 295 -11.99 -2.12 -15.04
C GLN A 295 -13.48 -2.42 -15.25
N ALA A 296 -14.12 -3.06 -14.27
CA ALA A 296 -15.55 -3.32 -14.24
C ALA A 296 -16.38 -2.11 -13.78
N GLY A 297 -15.76 -1.07 -13.19
CA GLY A 297 -16.47 0.05 -12.57
C GLY A 297 -17.11 -0.29 -11.21
N THR A 298 -16.73 -1.40 -10.58
CA THR A 298 -17.28 -1.90 -9.30
C THR A 298 -16.31 -1.77 -8.12
N TYR A 299 -15.22 -1.01 -8.30
CA TYR A 299 -14.18 -0.87 -7.27
C TYR A 299 -14.70 -0.32 -5.94
N GLU A 300 -15.62 0.64 -5.96
CA GLU A 300 -16.19 1.16 -4.72
C GLU A 300 -17.05 0.12 -3.98
N GLU A 301 -17.72 -0.78 -4.71
CA GLU A 301 -18.50 -1.87 -4.12
C GLU A 301 -17.57 -2.88 -3.43
N LEU A 302 -16.47 -3.23 -4.11
CA LEU A 302 -15.41 -4.07 -3.55
C LEU A 302 -14.85 -3.47 -2.26
N LEU A 303 -14.56 -2.16 -2.23
CA LEU A 303 -14.01 -1.48 -1.05
C LEU A 303 -14.95 -1.46 0.16
N ARG A 304 -16.25 -1.73 -0.01
CA ARG A 304 -17.24 -1.85 1.07
C ARG A 304 -17.34 -3.28 1.61
N ASP A 305 -16.80 -4.27 0.90
CA ASP A 305 -16.81 -5.66 1.36
C ASP A 305 -15.56 -6.00 2.19
N GLY A 306 -15.68 -5.80 3.50
CA GLY A 306 -14.62 -6.14 4.46
C GLY A 306 -14.24 -7.63 4.45
N ARG A 307 -15.13 -8.54 4.03
CA ARG A 307 -14.81 -9.98 3.95
C ARG A 307 -13.83 -10.27 2.82
N VAL A 308 -13.90 -9.52 1.73
CA VAL A 308 -13.01 -9.65 0.57
C VAL A 308 -11.73 -8.85 0.77
N VAL A 309 -11.85 -7.57 1.16
CA VAL A 309 -10.73 -6.64 1.30
C VAL A 309 -9.68 -7.14 2.30
N ALA A 310 -10.10 -7.85 3.36
CA ALA A 310 -9.19 -8.48 4.33
C ALA A 310 -8.21 -9.50 3.70
N HIS A 311 -8.51 -10.03 2.50
CA HIS A 311 -7.64 -10.97 1.77
C HIS A 311 -6.80 -10.30 0.67
N LEU A 312 -7.02 -9.01 0.40
CA LEU A 312 -6.30 -8.27 -0.63
C LEU A 312 -5.08 -7.54 0.00
N PRO A 313 -3.89 -7.62 -0.61
CA PRO A 313 -2.73 -6.89 -0.13
C PRO A 313 -2.97 -5.38 -0.12
N GLN A 314 -2.43 -4.68 0.89
CA GLN A 314 -2.49 -3.21 1.01
C GLN A 314 -2.07 -2.52 -0.30
N THR A 315 -0.97 -2.96 -0.91
CA THR A 315 -0.45 -2.39 -2.16
C THR A 315 -1.37 -2.61 -3.35
N ALA A 316 -2.09 -3.73 -3.43
CA ALA A 316 -3.02 -3.99 -4.53
C ALA A 316 -4.20 -3.01 -4.51
N LEU A 317 -4.67 -2.62 -3.31
CA LEU A 317 -5.73 -1.61 -3.15
C LEU A 317 -5.22 -0.21 -3.53
N MET A 318 -4.03 0.17 -3.05
CA MET A 318 -3.47 1.49 -3.39
C MET A 318 -3.21 1.62 -4.89
N ASP A 319 -2.69 0.55 -5.51
CA ASP A 319 -2.42 0.51 -6.95
C ASP A 319 -3.69 0.63 -7.79
N ALA A 320 -4.70 -0.20 -7.49
CA ALA A 320 -6.00 -0.13 -8.15
C ALA A 320 -6.64 1.26 -7.96
N ALA A 321 -6.62 1.81 -6.76
CA ALA A 321 -7.19 3.12 -6.47
C ALA A 321 -6.54 4.25 -7.29
N ARG A 322 -5.24 4.16 -7.58
CA ARG A 322 -4.54 5.15 -8.40
C ARG A 322 -4.74 5.01 -9.90
N SER A 323 -5.06 3.81 -10.36
CA SER A 323 -5.39 3.61 -11.77
C SER A 323 -6.68 4.30 -12.22
N ILE A 324 -7.55 4.73 -11.27
CA ILE A 324 -8.84 5.40 -11.58
C ILE A 324 -8.89 6.89 -11.25
N THR A 325 -8.25 7.36 -10.18
CA THR A 325 -8.43 8.73 -9.69
C THR A 325 -7.20 9.24 -8.96
N PHE A 326 -7.02 10.57 -8.99
CA PHE A 326 -6.06 11.32 -8.18
C PHE A 326 -6.57 11.67 -6.80
N SER A 327 -7.88 11.57 -6.55
CA SER A 327 -8.48 11.90 -5.26
C SER A 327 -9.43 10.80 -4.82
N LEU A 328 -9.14 10.21 -3.67
CA LEU A 328 -9.92 9.12 -3.08
C LEU A 328 -10.76 9.64 -1.91
N PRO A 329 -12.02 9.22 -1.79
CA PRO A 329 -12.80 9.49 -0.58
C PRO A 329 -12.11 8.90 0.65
N GLY A 330 -12.01 9.70 1.72
CA GLY A 330 -11.23 9.34 2.91
C GLY A 330 -11.79 8.19 3.75
N ASN A 331 -13.08 7.84 3.61
CA ASN A 331 -13.75 6.78 4.36
C ASN A 331 -13.79 5.46 3.59
N THR A 332 -12.70 5.07 2.95
CA THR A 332 -12.61 3.83 2.18
C THR A 332 -11.40 3.00 2.61
N ALA A 333 -11.45 1.68 2.42
CA ALA A 333 -10.31 0.82 2.75
C ALA A 333 -9.05 1.16 1.93
N ALA A 334 -9.20 1.70 0.71
CA ALA A 334 -8.07 2.20 -0.08
C ALA A 334 -7.46 3.48 0.54
N ALA A 335 -8.29 4.39 1.04
CA ALA A 335 -7.80 5.56 1.77
C ALA A 335 -7.12 5.16 3.08
N ASP A 336 -7.67 4.19 3.82
CA ASP A 336 -7.03 3.63 5.01
C ASP A 336 -5.64 3.05 4.67
N ALA A 337 -5.52 2.32 3.56
CA ALA A 337 -4.24 1.79 3.07
C ALA A 337 -3.22 2.91 2.78
N ILE A 338 -3.62 4.00 2.13
CA ILE A 338 -2.78 5.14 1.79
C ILE A 338 -2.36 5.92 3.05
N HIS A 339 -3.29 6.19 3.96
CA HIS A 339 -3.01 6.94 5.18
C HIS A 339 -2.05 6.16 6.09
N LEU A 340 -2.26 4.84 6.24
CA LEU A 340 -1.34 3.97 6.98
C LEU A 340 0.05 3.92 6.33
N TRP A 341 0.10 3.81 4.99
CA TRP A 341 1.37 3.85 4.24
C TRP A 341 2.16 5.14 4.49
N GLY A 342 1.51 6.30 4.40
CA GLY A 342 2.15 7.61 4.65
C GLY A 342 2.63 7.77 6.10
N TRP A 343 1.99 7.07 7.04
CA TRP A 343 2.41 7.01 8.44
C TRP A 343 3.54 6.01 8.69
N GLY A 344 3.92 5.21 7.69
CA GLY A 344 4.95 4.19 7.81
C GLY A 344 4.45 2.87 8.40
N ILE A 345 3.13 2.64 8.37
CA ILE A 345 2.52 1.37 8.75
C ILE A 345 2.39 0.54 7.47
N VAL A 346 3.37 -0.35 7.28
CA VAL A 346 3.47 -1.27 6.14
C VAL A 346 3.49 -2.69 6.68
N PRO A 347 2.32 -3.32 6.89
CA PRO A 347 2.22 -4.65 7.46
C PRO A 347 3.04 -5.65 6.66
N ARG A 348 3.82 -6.49 7.35
CA ARG A 348 4.67 -7.50 6.69
C ARG A 348 3.87 -8.72 6.25
N GLN A 349 2.73 -8.93 6.91
CA GLN A 349 1.85 -10.07 6.69
C GLN A 349 0.42 -9.60 6.40
N GLN A 350 -0.29 -10.34 5.56
CA GLN A 350 -1.68 -10.05 5.21
C GLN A 350 -2.60 -10.04 6.44
N ALA A 351 -2.34 -10.92 7.41
CA ALA A 351 -3.09 -11.01 8.65
C ALA A 351 -2.98 -9.73 9.50
N GLU A 352 -1.78 -9.18 9.61
CA GLU A 352 -1.53 -7.90 10.28
C GLU A 352 -2.24 -6.74 9.56
N TRP A 353 -2.23 -6.74 8.21
CA TRP A 353 -3.00 -5.78 7.42
C TRP A 353 -4.50 -5.86 7.70
N ALA A 354 -5.07 -7.06 7.81
CA ALA A 354 -6.47 -7.24 8.17
C ALA A 354 -6.79 -6.71 9.58
N SER A 355 -5.87 -6.87 10.55
CA SER A 355 -6.02 -6.26 11.88
C SER A 355 -6.03 -4.74 11.84
N TRP A 356 -5.16 -4.13 11.01
CA TRP A 356 -5.18 -2.68 10.79
C TRP A 356 -6.47 -2.19 10.14
N LEU A 357 -7.00 -2.89 9.13
CA LEU A 357 -8.30 -2.59 8.53
C LEU A 357 -9.42 -2.62 9.58
N HIS A 358 -9.42 -3.64 10.44
CA HIS A 358 -10.37 -3.77 11.53
C HIS A 358 -10.32 -2.57 12.48
N LEU A 359 -9.13 -2.17 12.91
CA LEU A 359 -8.92 -1.01 13.78
C LEU A 359 -9.33 0.31 13.12
N MET A 360 -8.96 0.54 11.85
CA MET A 360 -9.34 1.74 11.11
C MET A 360 -10.87 1.87 10.99
N ALA A 361 -11.55 0.74 10.71
CA ALA A 361 -13.01 0.70 10.63
C ALA A 361 -13.68 1.03 11.97
N LEU A 362 -13.24 0.41 13.07
CA LEU A 362 -13.76 0.73 14.41
C LEU A 362 -13.54 2.19 14.79
N SER A 363 -12.38 2.74 14.44
CA SER A 363 -12.07 4.15 14.72
C SER A 363 -13.02 5.09 14.00
N ARG A 364 -13.47 4.73 12.78
CA ARG A 364 -14.49 5.47 12.01
C ARG A 364 -15.93 5.10 12.37
N ASN A 365 -16.15 4.33 13.45
CA ASN A 365 -17.45 3.76 13.85
C ASN A 365 -18.11 2.87 12.78
N ASP A 366 -17.34 2.33 11.83
CA ASP A 366 -17.83 1.41 10.81
C ASP A 366 -17.86 -0.04 11.35
N ARG A 367 -18.81 -0.29 12.25
CA ARG A 367 -18.94 -1.59 12.93
C ARG A 367 -19.29 -2.72 11.97
N ALA A 368 -20.01 -2.41 10.89
CA ALA A 368 -20.39 -3.40 9.88
C ALA A 368 -19.16 -3.88 9.11
N PHE A 369 -18.31 -2.95 8.64
CA PHE A 369 -17.07 -3.30 7.97
C PHE A 369 -16.08 -4.00 8.91
N ALA A 370 -15.90 -3.50 10.15
CA ALA A 370 -15.06 -4.16 11.15
C ALA A 370 -15.50 -5.61 11.39
N SER A 371 -16.80 -5.84 11.62
CA SER A 371 -17.36 -7.18 11.78
C SER A 371 -17.14 -8.05 10.54
N ALA A 372 -17.23 -7.48 9.33
CA ALA A 372 -16.97 -8.20 8.08
C ALA A 372 -15.50 -8.64 7.96
N VAL A 373 -14.55 -7.79 8.36
CA VAL A 373 -13.11 -8.12 8.40
C VAL A 373 -12.83 -9.22 9.41
N ALA A 374 -13.36 -9.10 10.63
CA ALA A 374 -13.18 -10.11 11.69
C ALA A 374 -13.73 -11.49 11.27
N ASN A 375 -14.81 -11.52 10.49
CA ASN A 375 -15.43 -12.75 9.98
C ASN A 375 -14.95 -13.16 8.58
N SER A 376 -13.88 -12.55 8.05
CA SER A 376 -13.35 -12.84 6.72
C SER A 376 -12.71 -14.23 6.59
N GLY A 377 -12.36 -14.85 7.72
CA GLY A 377 -11.60 -16.10 7.79
C GLY A 377 -10.08 -15.92 7.79
N VAL A 378 -9.58 -14.68 7.77
CA VAL A 378 -8.18 -14.36 8.09
C VAL A 378 -8.00 -14.42 9.60
N THR A 379 -6.94 -15.06 10.09
CA THR A 379 -6.60 -15.09 11.51
C THR A 379 -5.95 -13.78 11.89
N LEU A 380 -6.70 -12.91 12.56
CA LEU A 380 -6.22 -11.62 13.02
C LEU A 380 -5.23 -11.83 14.19
N PRO A 381 -3.95 -11.40 14.08
CA PRO A 381 -2.98 -11.52 15.19
C PRO A 381 -3.41 -10.70 16.42
N TRP A 382 -4.25 -9.70 16.22
CA TRP A 382 -4.89 -8.94 17.29
C TRP A 382 -6.19 -8.33 16.75
N GLN A 383 -7.17 -8.11 17.63
CA GLN A 383 -8.43 -7.47 17.31
C GLN A 383 -8.63 -6.26 18.21
N ALA A 384 -9.08 -5.14 17.65
CA ALA A 384 -9.43 -3.99 18.46
C ALA A 384 -10.79 -4.23 19.13
N LYS A 385 -10.88 -4.13 20.45
CA LYS A 385 -12.18 -4.22 21.16
C LYS A 385 -12.98 -2.93 20.97
N TRP A 386 -12.28 -1.79 21.07
CA TRP A 386 -12.81 -0.46 20.83
C TRP A 386 -11.65 0.50 20.51
N ALA A 387 -11.99 1.63 19.88
CA ALA A 387 -11.01 2.66 19.52
C ALA A 387 -11.60 4.06 19.77
N LYS A 388 -10.97 4.82 20.66
CA LYS A 388 -11.16 6.25 20.87
C LYS A 388 -9.90 6.97 20.38
N TRP A 389 -9.57 6.69 19.13
CA TRP A 389 -8.33 7.08 18.48
C TRP A 389 -8.63 7.91 17.25
N ARG A 390 -7.78 8.89 16.99
CA ARG A 390 -7.73 9.63 15.75
C ARG A 390 -6.93 8.85 14.71
N PRO A 391 -7.59 8.16 13.77
CA PRO A 391 -6.86 7.42 12.76
C PRO A 391 -6.11 8.38 11.82
N PRO A 392 -5.07 7.89 11.12
CA PRO A 392 -4.46 8.55 9.98
C PRO A 392 -5.52 9.08 9.01
N GLY A 393 -5.40 10.34 8.60
CA GLY A 393 -6.40 11.04 7.78
C GLY A 393 -7.62 11.58 8.54
N GLY A 394 -7.75 11.27 9.84
CA GLY A 394 -8.88 11.65 10.68
C GLY A 394 -8.99 13.15 10.90
N LEU A 395 -10.10 13.73 10.44
CA LEU A 395 -10.38 15.17 10.53
C LEU A 395 -11.81 15.41 11.03
N HIS A 396 -12.17 14.83 12.18
CA HIS A 396 -13.44 15.07 12.85
C HIS A 396 -13.24 15.30 14.37
N PRO A 397 -13.98 16.21 15.02
CA PRO A 397 -13.87 16.45 16.46
C PRO A 397 -14.10 15.21 17.32
N ASP A 398 -15.00 14.30 16.91
CA ASP A 398 -15.29 13.06 17.65
C ASP A 398 -14.05 12.17 17.81
N PHE A 399 -13.06 12.28 16.91
CA PHE A 399 -11.80 11.56 17.07
C PHE A 399 -10.91 12.10 18.20
N LEU A 400 -11.28 13.24 18.80
CA LEU A 400 -10.55 13.88 19.88
C LEU A 400 -11.14 13.58 21.26
N GLU A 401 -12.17 12.74 21.35
CA GLU A 401 -12.90 12.41 22.58
C GLU A 401 -11.97 11.96 23.72
N ALA A 402 -11.01 11.06 23.45
CA ALA A 402 -10.06 10.60 24.47
C ALA A 402 -8.96 11.61 24.83
N GLY A 403 -8.83 12.72 24.08
CA GLY A 403 -7.79 13.73 24.29
C GLY A 403 -6.36 13.24 24.04
N ARG A 404 -5.38 14.00 24.57
CA ARG A 404 -3.95 13.69 24.45
C ARG A 404 -3.45 13.05 25.74
N LEU A 405 -3.16 11.75 25.67
CA LEU A 405 -2.73 10.99 26.83
C LEU A 405 -1.21 11.03 26.98
N ALA A 406 -0.78 11.34 28.20
CA ALA A 406 0.62 11.36 28.62
C ALA A 406 1.07 10.00 29.18
N ALA A 407 0.16 9.26 29.81
CA ALA A 407 0.40 7.93 30.37
C ALA A 407 -0.92 7.20 30.66
N LEU A 408 -0.81 5.92 31.00
CA LEU A 408 -1.90 5.08 31.47
C LEU A 408 -1.56 4.47 32.84
N ALA A 409 -2.58 4.21 33.65
CA ALA A 409 -2.46 3.41 34.87
C ALA A 409 -3.63 2.42 34.97
N GLU A 410 -3.35 1.17 35.32
CA GLU A 410 -4.40 0.19 35.62
C GLU A 410 -5.08 0.58 36.93
N VAL A 411 -6.42 0.57 36.92
CA VAL A 411 -7.27 0.84 38.09
C VAL A 411 -8.48 -0.09 38.08
N ARG A 412 -9.31 0.00 39.13
CA ARG A 412 -10.60 -0.68 39.21
C ARG A 412 -11.69 0.32 39.51
N TRP A 413 -12.80 0.26 38.76
CA TRP A 413 -13.99 1.07 38.97
C TRP A 413 -15.16 0.19 39.39
N HIS A 414 -15.69 0.38 40.61
CA HIS A 414 -16.62 -0.55 41.27
C HIS A 414 -16.12 -2.01 41.18
N ARG A 415 -14.83 -2.23 41.42
CA ARG A 415 -14.13 -3.54 41.31
C ARG A 415 -14.04 -4.14 39.90
N ARG A 416 -14.48 -3.43 38.85
CA ARG A 416 -14.34 -3.87 37.45
C ARG A 416 -13.01 -3.38 36.87
N PRO A 417 -12.39 -4.10 35.91
CA PRO A 417 -11.20 -3.63 35.22
C PRO A 417 -11.43 -2.26 34.54
N ALA A 418 -10.57 -1.29 34.82
CA ALA A 418 -10.62 0.03 34.24
C ALA A 418 -9.20 0.56 34.00
N VAL A 419 -9.07 1.60 33.18
CA VAL A 419 -7.81 2.30 32.95
C VAL A 419 -7.97 3.79 33.25
N ALA A 420 -7.00 4.38 33.92
CA ALA A 420 -6.88 5.81 34.07
C ALA A 420 -6.06 6.38 32.91
N GLY A 421 -6.68 7.21 32.08
CA GLY A 421 -6.04 8.00 31.04
C GLY A 421 -5.53 9.31 31.64
N LEU A 422 -4.22 9.48 31.67
CA LEU A 422 -3.56 10.60 32.33
C LEU A 422 -3.21 11.70 31.32
N GLN A 423 -3.69 12.91 31.52
CA GLN A 423 -3.52 14.05 30.61
C GLN A 423 -2.85 15.25 31.30
N ARG A 424 -2.08 16.01 30.53
CA ARG A 424 -1.43 17.25 30.98
C ARG A 424 -1.85 18.39 30.07
N ARG A 425 -2.28 19.51 30.65
CA ARG A 425 -2.66 20.70 29.90
C ARG A 425 -2.04 21.93 30.53
N THR A 426 -1.42 22.76 29.71
CA THR A 426 -0.95 24.08 30.15
C THR A 426 -2.07 25.09 29.96
N VAL A 427 -2.49 25.75 31.04
CA VAL A 427 -3.47 26.84 31.04
C VAL A 427 -2.85 28.02 31.79
N ASN A 428 -2.75 29.18 31.14
CA ASN A 428 -2.14 30.38 31.75
C ASN A 428 -0.75 30.14 32.37
N GLU A 429 0.11 29.37 31.68
CA GLU A 429 1.46 28.97 32.13
C GLU A 429 1.51 27.98 33.31
N GLU A 430 0.36 27.52 33.82
CA GLU A 430 0.27 26.47 34.85
C GLU A 430 -0.02 25.10 34.21
N GLU A 431 0.67 24.05 34.66
CA GLU A 431 0.42 22.66 34.23
C GLU A 431 -0.67 22.06 35.11
N LEU A 432 -1.84 21.78 34.51
CA LEU A 432 -2.97 21.11 35.15
C LEU A 432 -2.99 19.63 34.75
N LEU A 433 -3.28 18.79 35.74
CA LEU A 433 -3.42 17.34 35.59
C LEU A 433 -4.90 16.99 35.44
N TYR A 434 -5.20 16.14 34.46
CA TYR A 434 -6.55 15.63 34.22
C TYR A 434 -6.50 14.11 34.14
N VAL A 435 -7.51 13.45 34.71
CA VAL A 435 -7.64 12.00 34.64
C VAL A 435 -9.04 11.60 34.20
N SER A 436 -9.12 10.83 33.12
CA SER A 436 -10.38 10.19 32.71
C SER A 436 -10.29 8.68 32.97
N ILE A 437 -11.33 8.09 33.55
CA ILE A 437 -11.40 6.66 33.79
C ILE A 437 -12.21 6.00 32.68
N TRP A 438 -11.67 4.95 32.08
CA TRP A 438 -12.28 4.24 30.97
C TRP A 438 -12.50 2.77 31.33
N ASP A 439 -13.65 2.24 30.94
CA ASP A 439 -13.91 0.81 31.03
C ASP A 439 -13.05 0.05 30.01
N VAL A 440 -12.33 -0.97 30.47
CA VAL A 440 -11.41 -1.73 29.61
C VAL A 440 -12.17 -2.58 28.59
N GLU A 441 -13.39 -3.03 28.92
CA GLU A 441 -14.17 -3.91 28.05
C GLU A 441 -14.91 -3.12 26.97
N THR A 442 -15.54 -1.99 27.35
CA THR A 442 -16.45 -1.26 26.47
C THR A 442 -15.84 0.01 25.85
N GLY A 443 -14.79 0.56 26.46
CA GLY A 443 -14.23 1.86 26.08
C GLY A 443 -15.14 3.04 26.45
N GLU A 444 -16.14 2.81 27.30
CA GLU A 444 -16.99 3.86 27.85
C GLU A 444 -16.22 4.66 28.91
N GLN A 445 -16.36 5.98 28.88
CA GLN A 445 -15.84 6.83 29.93
C GLN A 445 -16.74 6.70 31.17
N LEU A 446 -16.15 6.26 32.28
CA LEU A 446 -16.88 5.92 33.51
C LEU A 446 -17.13 7.11 34.44
N THR A 447 -16.39 8.21 34.24
CA THR A 447 -16.51 9.43 35.03
C THR A 447 -16.10 10.65 34.21
N ASP A 448 -16.63 11.82 34.56
CA ASP A 448 -16.13 13.09 34.05
C ASP A 448 -14.63 13.26 34.39
N PRO A 449 -13.86 14.01 33.60
CA PRO A 449 -12.44 14.20 33.87
C PRO A 449 -12.20 14.72 35.29
N LEU A 450 -11.42 13.99 36.08
CA LEU A 450 -10.98 14.41 37.40
C LEU A 450 -9.97 15.53 37.22
N GLU A 451 -10.25 16.69 37.81
CA GLU A 451 -9.40 17.87 37.83
C GLU A 451 -8.86 18.09 39.25
N ASP A 452 -7.75 18.81 39.37
CA ASP A 452 -7.14 19.20 40.65
C ASP A 452 -6.51 18.02 41.44
N ASP A 453 -5.85 18.30 42.56
CA ASP A 453 -5.13 17.28 43.34
C ASP A 453 -6.07 16.30 44.11
N GLY A 454 -7.37 16.59 44.20
CA GLY A 454 -8.32 15.83 45.01
C GLY A 454 -9.25 14.92 44.21
N ILE A 455 -9.24 13.62 44.50
CA ILE A 455 -10.29 12.70 44.03
C ILE A 455 -11.51 12.91 44.93
N LEU A 456 -12.64 13.30 44.34
CA LEU A 456 -13.88 13.55 45.10
C LEU A 456 -14.25 12.32 45.96
N GLU A 457 -14.78 12.56 47.16
CA GLU A 457 -15.10 11.52 48.12
C GLU A 457 -16.05 10.46 47.53
N GLU A 458 -16.96 10.88 46.64
CA GLU A 458 -17.85 9.98 45.88
C GLU A 458 -17.12 9.01 44.96
N HIS A 459 -16.03 9.44 44.32
CA HIS A 459 -15.22 8.58 43.45
C HIS A 459 -14.21 7.73 44.24
N SER A 460 -13.82 8.17 45.44
CA SER A 460 -12.85 7.47 46.29
C SER A 460 -13.33 6.10 46.77
N ALA A 461 -14.64 5.89 46.88
CA ALA A 461 -15.24 4.61 47.24
C ALA A 461 -15.26 3.61 46.07
N ASP A 462 -15.22 4.12 44.84
CA ASP A 462 -15.44 3.34 43.62
C ASP A 462 -14.15 3.07 42.85
N LEU A 463 -13.18 3.97 42.95
CA LEU A 463 -11.86 3.88 42.34
C LEU A 463 -10.87 3.22 43.30
N THR A 464 -10.29 2.08 42.88
CA THR A 464 -9.27 1.36 43.65
C THR A 464 -8.12 0.93 42.76
N TRP A 465 -6.95 0.66 43.36
CA TRP A 465 -5.85 0.02 42.64
C TRP A 465 -6.21 -1.42 42.23
N PRO A 466 -5.48 -2.06 41.31
CA PRO A 466 -5.55 -3.52 41.18
C PRO A 466 -5.01 -4.17 42.46
N ALA A 467 -5.67 -5.23 42.93
CA ALA A 467 -5.24 -5.92 44.15
C ALA A 467 -3.87 -6.57 43.94
N ALA A 468 -2.86 -6.13 44.69
CA ALA A 468 -1.61 -6.89 44.84
C ALA A 468 -1.94 -8.20 45.59
N SER A 469 -1.39 -9.32 45.13
CA SER A 469 -1.74 -10.66 45.61
C SER A 469 -1.81 -10.73 47.15
N GLY A 470 -3.03 -10.82 47.70
CA GLY A 470 -3.27 -11.06 49.13
C GLY A 470 -3.55 -9.85 50.03
N GLN A 471 -3.66 -8.61 49.51
CA GLN A 471 -4.09 -7.44 50.30
C GLN A 471 -5.29 -6.74 49.66
N GLY A 472 -6.18 -6.19 50.50
CA GLY A 472 -7.28 -5.35 50.05
C GLY A 472 -6.72 -4.15 49.29
N SER A 473 -7.34 -3.82 48.16
CA SER A 473 -6.85 -2.74 47.32
C SER A 473 -7.23 -1.38 47.89
N ALA A 474 -6.24 -0.52 48.11
CA ALA A 474 -6.46 0.86 48.54
C ALA A 474 -6.99 1.71 47.37
N ALA A 475 -7.73 2.77 47.71
CA ALA A 475 -8.04 3.82 46.75
C ALA A 475 -6.82 4.74 46.57
N PRO A 476 -6.55 5.26 45.36
CA PRO A 476 -5.63 6.37 45.19
C PRO A 476 -6.15 7.59 45.98
N ALA A 477 -5.26 8.28 46.66
CA ALA A 477 -5.59 9.45 47.48
C ALA A 477 -5.60 10.76 46.67
N SER A 478 -4.97 10.79 45.49
CA SER A 478 -4.86 11.99 44.65
C SER A 478 -4.63 11.65 43.18
N VAL A 479 -4.91 12.62 42.30
CA VAL A 479 -4.52 12.55 40.87
C VAL A 479 -3.00 12.40 40.73
N SER A 480 -2.23 13.11 41.56
CA SER A 480 -0.77 13.02 41.58
C SER A 480 -0.26 11.59 41.87
N GLU A 481 -0.98 10.80 42.68
CA GLU A 481 -0.64 9.39 42.93
C GLU A 481 -0.84 8.51 41.68
N LEU A 482 -1.89 8.76 40.89
CA LEU A 482 -2.12 8.09 39.60
C LEU A 482 -0.97 8.38 38.60
N PHE A 483 -0.50 9.62 38.57
CA PHE A 483 0.67 10.00 37.77
C PHE A 483 1.97 9.36 38.26
N ALA A 484 2.15 9.21 39.57
CA ALA A 484 3.33 8.56 40.15
C ALA A 484 3.38 7.06 39.85
N ALA A 485 2.22 6.39 39.79
CA ALA A 485 2.11 4.96 39.50
C ALA A 485 2.42 4.59 38.05
N SER A 486 2.42 5.55 37.12
CA SER A 486 2.71 5.30 35.70
C SER A 486 4.22 5.37 35.39
N VAL A 487 4.87 4.21 35.26
CA VAL A 487 6.29 4.08 34.86
C VAL A 487 6.46 2.86 33.94
N PRO A 488 7.10 2.96 32.75
CA PRO A 488 7.60 4.15 32.04
C PRO A 488 6.49 4.96 31.37
N ARG A 489 6.73 6.26 31.17
CA ARG A 489 5.69 7.20 30.71
C ARG A 489 5.48 7.19 29.20
N ARG A 490 6.56 7.06 28.43
CA ARG A 490 6.55 7.03 26.96
C ARG A 490 7.68 6.15 26.42
N ASP A 491 7.42 5.48 25.30
CA ASP A 491 8.40 4.78 24.47
C ASP A 491 8.62 5.57 23.18
N ASP A 492 9.84 6.06 22.99
CA ASP A 492 10.24 6.83 21.81
C ASP A 492 10.18 6.00 20.51
N ARG A 493 10.03 4.67 20.60
CA ARG A 493 9.88 3.76 19.45
C ARG A 493 8.44 3.66 18.95
N ALA A 494 7.45 3.91 19.82
CA ALA A 494 6.03 3.78 19.50
C ALA A 494 5.50 5.09 18.89
N PHE A 495 5.49 5.17 17.56
CA PHE A 495 5.17 6.42 16.84
C PHE A 495 3.69 6.82 16.93
N VAL A 496 2.77 5.85 16.93
CA VAL A 496 1.32 6.13 16.85
C VAL A 496 0.75 6.45 18.22
N LEU A 497 1.13 5.66 19.23
CA LEU A 497 0.59 5.71 20.59
C LEU A 497 1.75 5.46 21.58
N PRO A 498 2.54 6.49 21.91
CA PRO A 498 3.81 6.35 22.62
C PRO A 498 3.71 5.95 24.10
N CYS A 499 2.54 5.94 24.72
CA CYS A 499 2.44 5.50 26.12
C CYS A 499 2.79 4.01 26.23
N VAL A 500 3.50 3.63 27.30
CA VAL A 500 3.78 2.21 27.55
C VAL A 500 2.45 1.48 27.75
N PRO A 501 2.17 0.41 26.99
CA PRO A 501 0.86 -0.21 27.00
C PRO A 501 0.67 -1.09 28.25
N PRO A 502 -0.30 -0.80 29.14
CA PRO A 502 -0.65 -1.73 30.20
C PRO A 502 -1.45 -2.91 29.64
N ALA A 503 -1.16 -4.10 30.17
CA ALA A 503 -1.98 -5.28 29.97
C ALA A 503 -2.95 -5.43 31.15
N VAL A 504 -4.26 -5.44 30.88
CA VAL A 504 -5.31 -5.60 31.87
C VAL A 504 -6.13 -6.83 31.50
N GLY A 505 -5.80 -7.97 32.11
CA GLY A 505 -6.37 -9.25 31.70
C GLY A 505 -5.82 -9.70 30.34
N ASP A 506 -6.71 -9.97 29.40
CA ASP A 506 -6.44 -10.33 27.99
C ASP A 506 -6.39 -9.11 27.05
N VAL A 507 -6.58 -7.90 27.59
CA VAL A 507 -6.58 -6.66 26.80
C VAL A 507 -5.29 -5.89 27.00
N THR A 508 -4.69 -5.44 25.90
CA THR A 508 -3.57 -4.49 25.88
C THR A 508 -4.08 -3.12 25.44
N LEU A 509 -3.78 -2.07 26.20
CA LEU A 509 -4.22 -0.71 25.88
C LEU A 509 -3.06 0.12 25.33
N PHE A 510 -3.29 0.86 24.25
CA PHE A 510 -2.31 1.79 23.69
C PHE A 510 -2.87 3.20 23.73
N ALA A 511 -2.03 4.16 24.13
CA ALA A 511 -2.42 5.56 24.30
C ALA A 511 -1.36 6.54 23.82
N GLY A 512 -1.80 7.77 23.55
CA GLY A 512 -0.87 8.84 23.22
C GLY A 512 -1.56 10.13 22.80
N ASP A 513 -0.85 10.92 21.99
CA ASP A 513 -1.34 12.21 21.50
C ASP A 513 -2.54 12.10 20.56
N LEU A 514 -2.84 10.88 20.09
CA LEU A 514 -3.91 10.59 19.14
C LEU A 514 -5.10 9.89 19.79
N GLY A 515 -5.10 9.67 21.11
CA GLY A 515 -6.18 9.04 21.83
C GLY A 515 -5.81 7.69 22.41
N LEU A 516 -6.79 6.77 22.47
CA LEU A 516 -6.73 5.50 23.21
C LEU A 516 -7.34 4.37 22.38
N ILE A 517 -6.71 3.20 22.39
CA ILE A 517 -7.25 1.96 21.81
C ILE A 517 -7.08 0.81 22.79
N ALA A 518 -8.00 -0.16 22.73
CA ALA A 518 -7.87 -1.46 23.38
C ALA A 518 -7.81 -2.54 22.32
N ILE A 519 -6.79 -3.41 22.41
CA ILE A 519 -6.64 -4.56 21.54
C ILE A 519 -6.53 -5.85 22.34
N GLU A 520 -7.10 -6.90 21.80
CA GLU A 520 -7.02 -8.27 22.27
C GLU A 520 -6.04 -9.02 21.36
N PRO A 521 -4.78 -9.26 21.80
CA PRO A 521 -3.84 -10.08 21.05
C PRO A 521 -4.26 -11.54 21.04
N ALA A 522 -3.97 -12.24 19.93
CA ALA A 522 -4.02 -13.69 19.92
C ALA A 522 -2.88 -14.27 20.78
N ASP A 523 -3.07 -15.50 21.27
CA ASP A 523 -2.09 -16.18 22.12
C ASP A 523 -0.68 -16.20 21.49
N GLY A 524 0.31 -15.70 22.23
CA GLY A 524 1.72 -15.71 21.83
C GLY A 524 2.12 -14.63 20.82
N VAL A 525 1.23 -13.69 20.49
CA VAL A 525 1.57 -12.55 19.63
C VAL A 525 2.32 -11.49 20.43
N ASP A 526 3.50 -11.11 19.94
CA ASP A 526 4.26 -9.98 20.44
C ASP A 526 3.77 -8.68 19.81
N LEU A 527 3.46 -7.69 20.65
CA LEU A 527 2.99 -6.37 20.26
C LEU A 527 4.03 -5.27 20.51
N SER A 528 5.28 -5.62 20.85
CA SER A 528 6.34 -4.63 21.11
C SER A 528 6.57 -3.67 19.93
N ASP A 529 6.39 -4.18 18.71
CA ASP A 529 6.58 -3.42 17.47
C ASP A 529 5.26 -2.80 16.96
N PHE A 530 4.19 -2.83 17.75
CA PHE A 530 2.90 -2.27 17.36
C PHE A 530 3.03 -0.76 17.09
N GLY A 531 2.70 -0.34 15.86
CA GLY A 531 2.82 1.06 15.45
C GLY A 531 4.27 1.53 15.24
N ALA A 532 5.24 0.61 15.16
CA ALA A 532 6.61 0.94 14.76
C ALA A 532 6.62 1.52 13.34
N ARG A 533 7.30 2.66 13.17
CA ARG A 533 7.29 3.41 11.92
C ARG A 533 8.32 2.87 10.93
N THR A 534 7.86 2.16 9.91
CA THR A 534 8.66 1.79 8.74
C THR A 534 8.26 2.64 7.55
N LEU A 535 8.87 3.82 7.43
CA LEU A 535 8.59 4.70 6.30
C LEU A 535 8.94 3.98 4.97
N PRO A 536 8.05 4.02 3.96
CA PRO A 536 8.36 3.48 2.65
C PRO A 536 9.57 4.16 2.01
N LEU A 537 10.42 3.39 1.34
CA LEU A 537 11.59 3.92 0.63
C LEU A 537 11.13 4.76 -0.58
N SER A 538 10.17 4.22 -1.32
CA SER A 538 9.56 4.83 -2.51
C SER A 538 8.78 6.12 -2.21
N GLY A 539 8.48 6.38 -0.93
CA GLY A 539 7.69 7.53 -0.48
C GLY A 539 6.20 7.33 -0.67
N ASP A 540 5.46 8.44 -0.69
CA ASP A 540 4.00 8.41 -0.69
C ASP A 540 3.44 7.85 -2.00
N TYR A 541 2.24 7.26 -1.92
CA TYR A 541 1.55 6.69 -3.07
C TYR A 541 0.68 7.76 -3.75
N THR A 542 -0.08 8.51 -2.94
CA THR A 542 -0.98 9.61 -3.34
C THR A 542 -1.52 10.32 -2.11
N ASP A 543 -2.39 11.30 -2.33
CA ASP A 543 -3.21 11.93 -1.30
C ASP A 543 -4.59 11.25 -1.23
N ALA A 544 -5.02 10.90 -0.02
CA ALA A 544 -6.38 10.47 0.26
C ALA A 544 -7.13 11.59 1.01
N GLY A 545 -8.43 11.72 0.73
CA GLY A 545 -9.28 12.70 1.39
C GLY A 545 -9.35 12.51 2.91
N PRO A 546 -9.89 13.51 3.63
CA PRO A 546 -10.10 13.42 5.08
C PRO A 546 -11.05 12.28 5.42
N CYS A 547 -10.78 11.55 6.50
CA CYS A 547 -11.71 10.57 7.05
C CYS A 547 -12.50 11.16 8.23
N SER A 548 -13.72 10.66 8.42
CA SER A 548 -14.67 11.03 9.47
C SER A 548 -15.44 9.78 9.92
N PRO A 549 -16.09 9.81 11.09
CA PRO A 549 -17.03 8.75 11.46
C PRO A 549 -18.09 8.56 10.37
N VAL A 550 -18.54 7.32 10.15
CA VAL A 550 -19.51 6.97 9.09
C VAL A 550 -20.83 7.71 9.27
N ASP A 551 -21.28 7.90 10.51
CA ASP A 551 -22.54 8.55 10.85
C ASP A 551 -22.41 10.08 11.02
N ALA A 552 -21.22 10.65 10.81
CA ALA A 552 -21.01 12.08 10.99
C ALA A 552 -21.73 12.87 9.89
N PRO A 553 -22.43 13.98 10.22
CA PRO A 553 -23.05 14.81 9.22
C PRO A 553 -21.99 15.37 8.26
N PRO A 554 -22.29 15.47 6.94
CA PRO A 554 -21.35 16.05 6.00
C PRO A 554 -20.99 17.47 6.44
N ARG A 555 -19.69 17.77 6.49
CA ARG A 555 -19.24 19.13 6.81
C ARG A 555 -19.90 20.09 5.83
N ALA A 556 -20.62 21.08 6.36
CA ALA A 556 -21.07 22.21 5.56
C ALA A 556 -19.83 22.84 4.92
N THR A 557 -19.66 22.64 3.62
CA THR A 557 -18.67 23.37 2.84
C THR A 557 -19.03 24.84 2.99
N ARG A 558 -18.29 25.58 3.83
CA ARG A 558 -18.27 27.03 3.75
C ARG A 558 -17.71 27.32 2.36
N THR A 559 -18.61 27.57 1.42
CA THR A 559 -18.27 28.15 0.13
C THR A 559 -17.52 29.42 0.45
N SER A 560 -16.22 29.41 0.21
CA SER A 560 -15.42 30.62 0.15
C SER A 560 -16.06 31.49 -0.92
N SER A 561 -16.70 32.58 -0.51
CA SER A 561 -17.16 33.62 -1.43
C SER A 561 -16.00 33.98 -2.37
N PRO A 562 -16.25 34.08 -3.69
CA PRO A 562 -15.21 34.52 -4.61
C PRO A 562 -14.80 35.93 -4.23
N CYS A 563 -13.52 36.09 -3.91
CA CYS A 563 -12.90 37.40 -3.80
C CYS A 563 -13.06 38.08 -5.16
N SER A 564 -13.96 39.06 -5.23
CA SER A 564 -14.18 39.91 -6.38
C SER A 564 -12.88 40.66 -6.70
N ALA A 565 -12.20 40.26 -7.78
CA ALA A 565 -11.20 41.09 -8.42
C ALA A 565 -11.91 42.32 -9.00
N ARG A 566 -11.56 43.51 -8.51
CA ARG A 566 -11.89 44.77 -9.20
C ARG A 566 -10.91 44.94 -10.36
N THR A 567 -11.50 45.28 -11.50
CA THR A 567 -10.93 45.75 -12.77
C THR A 567 -9.82 46.76 -12.63
#